data_AF-A0A336NB58-F1
#
_entry.id   AF-A0A336NB58-F1
#
_cell.length_a   1.000
_cell.length_b   1.000
_cell.length_c   1.000
_cell.angle_alpha   90.00
_cell.angle_beta   90.00
_cell.angle_gamma   90.00
#
_symmetry.space_group_name_H-M   'P 1'
#
loop_
_entity.id
_entity.type
_entity.pdbx_description
1 polymer ?
#
loop_
_entity_poly.entity_id
_entity_poly.type
_entity_poly.pdbx_seq_one_letter_code
_entity_poly.pdbx_strand_id
1 'polypeptide(L)'
;MKNAINATVDKNPWARPKIQPNGTAQNRNSDDIALWNELVDSVRALGQMNDWSKAEVARRIGMPDGTFSQWYAGSYAGQLGKQNAKVQQWVEVLKETAGFLEKIPEKPAFQRNRIASEIIDTLTLAQSTGDMVMITLDAGSGKTETCRHYRSTRPHVYLVTASPHTRSVHGILNDMAAELEVVEYNPTRLTRAIGKKLERVGSGTLLIVDEAQNLTDEAINQLRHFVDINGTGLALVGNDEISGRLVHRQNGPSYAQIKSRLAMHLKRRKPYSEDIAARIHDWGIEDVGAIKFLTGIGLKAGALRQIDKTMMLARMAALGDGCEVTLKHVKAAWKNRDVEELA
;
A
#
# COMPACT_ATOMS: atom_id res chain seq x y z
N MET A 1 17.21 44.37 15.64
CA MET A 1 18.40 43.82 14.96
C MET A 1 17.91 42.94 13.83
N LYS A 2 18.38 43.21 12.61
CA LYS A 2 17.85 42.65 11.36
C LYS A 2 18.23 41.17 11.22
N ASN A 3 17.24 40.34 10.94
CA ASN A 3 17.42 38.97 10.47
C ASN A 3 18.16 39.00 9.12
N ALA A 4 19.34 38.39 9.07
CA ALA A 4 20.02 38.09 7.80
C ALA A 4 19.35 36.86 7.19
N ILE A 5 18.44 37.10 6.27
CA ILE A 5 17.95 36.10 5.32
C ILE A 5 19.12 35.80 4.39
N ASN A 6 19.79 34.67 4.59
CA ASN A 6 20.65 34.09 3.55
C ASN A 6 19.74 33.58 2.44
N ALA A 7 19.44 34.45 1.49
CA ALA A 7 18.88 34.06 0.20
C ALA A 7 19.96 33.29 -0.57
N THR A 8 20.01 31.97 -0.40
CA THR A 8 20.56 31.10 -1.44
C THR A 8 19.64 31.24 -2.63
N VAL A 9 20.09 31.97 -3.65
CA VAL A 9 19.45 32.03 -4.97
C VAL A 9 19.21 30.58 -5.41
N ASP A 10 17.94 30.18 -5.47
CA ASP A 10 17.52 28.91 -6.06
C ASP A 10 18.00 28.89 -7.51
N LYS A 11 19.16 28.28 -7.74
CA LYS A 11 19.59 27.91 -9.09
C LYS A 11 18.63 26.82 -9.53
N ASN A 12 17.59 27.19 -10.28
CA ASN A 12 16.68 26.23 -10.90
C ASN A 12 17.53 25.17 -11.64
N PRO A 13 17.64 23.94 -11.11
CA PRO A 13 18.59 22.94 -11.62
C PRO A 13 18.20 22.50 -13.03
N TRP A 14 16.93 22.74 -13.40
CA TRP A 14 16.31 22.46 -14.68
C TRP A 14 16.12 23.72 -15.53
N ALA A 15 16.92 24.78 -15.33
CA ALA A 15 16.92 25.92 -16.24
C ALA A 15 17.11 25.46 -17.69
N ARG A 16 16.43 26.14 -18.63
CA ARG A 16 16.53 25.80 -20.05
C ARG A 16 17.97 26.05 -20.52
N PRO A 17 18.58 25.11 -21.26
CA PRO A 17 19.91 25.30 -21.85
C PRO A 17 19.97 26.55 -22.74
N LYS A 18 21.05 27.32 -22.63
CA LYS A 18 21.28 28.52 -23.45
C LYS A 18 21.85 28.21 -24.84
N ILE A 19 22.37 26.99 -25.01
CA ILE A 19 23.05 26.53 -26.22
C ILE A 19 22.21 25.40 -26.81
N GLN A 20 22.00 25.43 -28.12
CA GLN A 20 21.40 24.33 -28.87
C GLN A 20 22.48 23.51 -29.59
N PRO A 21 22.25 22.22 -29.87
CA PRO A 21 23.16 21.42 -30.68
C PRO A 21 23.44 22.07 -32.03
N ASN A 22 24.72 22.22 -32.38
CA ASN A 22 25.13 22.81 -33.66
C ASN A 22 24.64 21.99 -34.87
N GLY A 23 23.87 22.60 -35.76
CA GLY A 23 23.30 21.99 -36.97
C GLY A 23 24.25 21.79 -38.14
N THR A 24 25.49 22.29 -38.07
CA THR A 24 26.50 22.13 -39.15
C THR A 24 27.50 20.99 -38.91
N ALA A 25 27.35 20.23 -37.81
CA ALA A 25 28.25 19.13 -37.49
C ALA A 25 27.90 17.84 -38.26
N GLN A 26 28.92 17.12 -38.74
CA GLN A 26 28.74 15.79 -39.34
C GLN A 26 27.98 14.86 -38.37
N ASN A 27 26.92 14.19 -38.86
CA ASN A 27 26.00 13.31 -38.13
C ASN A 27 24.83 13.97 -37.38
N ARG A 28 24.35 15.14 -37.80
CA ARG A 28 23.12 15.75 -37.26
C ARG A 28 22.20 16.22 -38.38
N ASN A 29 20.90 15.94 -38.26
CA ASN A 29 19.88 16.49 -39.14
C ASN A 29 19.05 17.57 -38.39
N SER A 30 18.37 18.45 -39.13
CA SER A 30 17.44 19.45 -38.57
C SER A 30 16.39 18.83 -37.66
N ASP A 31 15.93 17.63 -38.01
CA ASP A 31 14.87 16.91 -37.30
C ASP A 31 15.34 16.43 -35.92
N ASP A 32 16.60 16.04 -35.78
CA ASP A 32 17.18 15.67 -34.48
C ASP A 32 17.28 16.87 -33.54
N ILE A 33 17.48 18.08 -34.07
CA ILE A 33 17.57 19.30 -33.27
C ILE A 33 16.18 19.76 -32.84
N ALA A 34 15.19 19.65 -33.73
CA ALA A 34 13.79 19.90 -33.39
C ALA A 34 13.31 18.94 -32.28
N LEU A 35 13.53 17.64 -32.46
CA LEU A 35 13.19 16.62 -31.46
C LEU A 35 13.93 16.83 -30.13
N TRP A 36 15.21 17.20 -30.18
CA TRP A 36 15.97 17.53 -28.97
C TRP A 36 15.33 18.67 -28.17
N ASN A 37 14.85 19.73 -28.84
CA ASN A 37 14.21 20.86 -28.18
C ASN A 37 12.94 20.42 -27.42
N GLU A 38 12.09 19.60 -28.06
CA GLU A 38 10.87 19.07 -27.44
C GLU A 38 11.17 18.16 -26.24
N LEU A 39 12.18 17.30 -26.37
CA LEU A 39 12.57 16.36 -25.32
C LEU A 39 13.19 17.08 -24.13
N VAL A 40 14.00 18.13 -24.33
CA VAL A 40 14.54 18.95 -23.24
C VAL A 40 13.42 19.62 -22.46
N ASP A 41 12.40 20.15 -23.15
CA ASP A 41 11.25 20.76 -22.49
C ASP A 41 10.43 19.71 -21.70
N SER A 42 10.22 18.52 -22.26
CA SER A 42 9.53 17.41 -21.58
C SER A 42 10.30 16.91 -20.35
N VAL A 43 11.61 16.68 -20.47
CA VAL A 43 12.48 16.20 -19.38
C VAL A 43 12.56 17.24 -18.25
N ARG A 44 12.65 18.53 -18.60
CA ARG A 44 12.62 19.64 -17.64
C ARG A 44 11.33 19.64 -16.83
N ALA A 45 10.19 19.53 -17.50
CA ALA A 45 8.89 19.49 -16.82
C ALA A 45 8.77 18.28 -15.89
N LEU A 46 9.14 17.09 -16.36
CA LEU A 46 9.11 15.85 -15.57
C LEU A 46 10.04 15.91 -14.35
N GLY A 47 11.26 16.42 -14.52
CA GLY A 47 12.23 16.58 -13.45
C GLY A 47 11.78 17.57 -12.38
N GLN A 48 11.12 18.66 -12.77
CA GLN A 48 10.54 19.64 -11.83
C GLN A 48 9.31 19.11 -11.10
N MET A 49 8.37 18.48 -11.83
CA MET A 49 7.13 17.94 -11.25
C MET A 49 7.38 16.87 -10.18
N ASN A 50 8.40 16.03 -10.38
CA ASN A 50 8.69 14.90 -9.50
C ASN A 50 9.85 15.15 -8.53
N ASP A 51 10.36 16.38 -8.46
CA ASP A 51 11.53 16.77 -7.66
C ASP A 51 12.76 15.85 -7.87
N TRP A 52 13.01 15.47 -9.13
CA TRP A 52 14.15 14.61 -9.48
C TRP A 52 15.40 15.42 -9.79
N SER A 53 16.54 14.92 -9.32
CA SER A 53 17.85 15.43 -9.72
C SER A 53 18.19 15.01 -11.15
N LYS A 54 19.12 15.73 -11.81
CA LYS A 54 19.60 15.35 -13.15
C LYS A 54 20.26 13.97 -13.18
N ALA A 55 20.96 13.57 -12.12
CA ALA A 55 21.55 12.25 -11.97
C ALA A 55 20.47 11.16 -11.87
N GLU A 56 19.39 11.44 -11.14
CA GLU A 56 18.25 10.53 -11.03
C GLU A 56 17.56 10.32 -12.38
N VAL A 57 17.35 11.40 -13.13
CA VAL A 57 16.77 11.33 -14.48
C VAL A 57 17.67 10.58 -15.46
N ALA A 58 18.99 10.83 -15.43
CA ALA A 58 19.96 10.10 -16.26
C ALA A 58 19.89 8.58 -16.00
N ARG A 59 19.87 8.19 -14.72
CA ARG A 59 19.72 6.80 -14.28
C ARG A 59 18.42 6.18 -14.79
N ARG A 60 17.30 6.90 -14.71
CA ARG A 60 15.98 6.43 -15.17
C ARG A 60 15.88 6.25 -16.67
N ILE A 61 16.55 7.10 -17.46
CA ILE A 61 16.64 6.97 -18.93
C ILE A 61 17.62 5.85 -19.32
N GLY A 62 18.52 5.44 -18.41
CA GLY A 62 19.61 4.51 -18.72
C GLY A 62 20.74 5.17 -19.51
N MET A 63 20.99 6.46 -19.24
CA MET A 63 22.09 7.23 -19.82
C MET A 63 23.19 7.45 -18.78
N PRO A 64 24.48 7.34 -19.15
CA PRO A 64 25.56 7.79 -18.28
C PRO A 64 25.43 9.29 -17.94
N ASP A 65 25.66 9.66 -16.68
CA ASP A 65 25.48 11.03 -16.17
C ASP A 65 26.18 12.11 -17.01
N GLY A 66 27.41 11.83 -17.46
CA GLY A 66 28.18 12.73 -18.32
C GLY A 66 27.54 12.91 -19.71
N THR A 67 26.99 11.82 -20.28
CA THR A 67 26.27 11.84 -21.56
C THR A 67 24.96 12.62 -21.44
N PHE A 68 24.18 12.37 -20.39
CA PHE A 68 22.93 13.10 -20.13
C PHE A 68 23.19 14.59 -19.90
N SER A 69 24.23 14.94 -19.14
CA SER A 69 24.58 16.34 -18.86
C SER A 69 24.97 17.10 -20.12
N GLN A 70 25.77 16.49 -21.00
CA GLN A 70 26.13 17.08 -22.30
C GLN A 70 24.94 17.14 -23.27
N TRP A 71 24.09 16.11 -23.27
CA TRP A 71 22.88 16.07 -24.09
C TRP A 71 21.92 17.18 -23.66
N TYR A 72 21.62 17.29 -22.35
CA TYR A 72 20.76 18.33 -21.80
C TYR A 72 21.35 19.71 -22.07
N ALA A 73 22.66 19.92 -21.92
CA ALA A 73 23.30 21.22 -22.16
C ALA A 73 23.38 21.64 -23.64
N GLY A 74 23.01 20.77 -24.59
CA GLY A 74 23.12 21.02 -26.03
C GLY A 74 24.55 20.91 -26.58
N SER A 75 25.50 20.39 -25.80
CA SER A 75 26.93 20.30 -26.15
C SER A 75 27.39 18.89 -26.55
N TYR A 76 26.50 17.90 -26.56
CA TYR A 76 26.83 16.51 -26.85
C TYR A 76 27.31 16.29 -28.29
N ALA A 77 28.59 15.96 -28.48
CA ALA A 77 29.24 15.81 -29.79
C ALA A 77 28.95 14.48 -30.52
N GLY A 78 28.32 13.51 -29.86
CA GLY A 78 28.02 12.19 -30.44
C GLY A 78 26.77 12.16 -31.32
N GLN A 79 26.27 10.94 -31.59
CA GLN A 79 25.05 10.72 -32.38
C GLN A 79 23.80 11.17 -31.61
N LEU A 80 23.32 12.38 -31.91
CA LEU A 80 22.20 13.03 -31.22
C LEU A 80 20.91 12.21 -31.31
N GLY A 81 20.56 11.74 -32.52
CA GLY A 81 19.35 10.95 -32.75
C GLY A 81 19.26 9.68 -31.90
N LYS A 82 20.38 8.98 -31.65
CA LYS A 82 20.40 7.80 -30.76
C LYS A 82 20.05 8.14 -29.32
N GLN A 83 20.51 9.29 -28.82
CA GLN A 83 20.18 9.72 -27.46
C GLN A 83 18.75 10.25 -27.39
N ASN A 84 18.31 11.00 -28.40
CA ASN A 84 16.93 11.46 -28.51
C ASN A 84 15.94 10.29 -28.48
N ALA A 85 16.20 9.21 -29.23
CA ALA A 85 15.33 8.04 -29.24
C ALA A 85 15.17 7.40 -27.84
N LYS A 86 16.27 7.29 -27.07
CA LYS A 86 16.23 6.76 -25.70
C LYS A 86 15.42 7.66 -24.77
N VAL A 87 15.66 8.97 -24.84
CA VAL A 87 14.94 9.95 -24.03
C VAL A 87 13.46 9.98 -24.41
N GLN A 88 13.15 9.93 -25.71
CA GLN A 88 11.78 9.91 -26.23
C GLN A 88 11.01 8.69 -25.74
N GLN A 89 11.59 7.49 -25.84
CA GLN A 89 10.96 6.27 -25.33
C GLN A 89 10.66 6.38 -23.83
N TRP A 90 11.60 6.91 -23.04
CA TRP A 90 11.39 7.11 -21.61
C TRP A 90 10.30 8.15 -21.30
N VAL A 91 10.30 9.28 -22.01
CA VAL A 91 9.25 10.32 -21.87
C VAL A 91 7.88 9.73 -22.25
N GLU A 92 7.81 8.95 -23.32
CA GLU A 92 6.55 8.35 -23.78
C GLU A 92 6.03 7.33 -22.78
N VAL A 93 6.88 6.42 -22.28
CA VAL A 93 6.48 5.49 -21.20
C VAL A 93 5.99 6.24 -19.96
N LEU A 94 6.61 7.37 -19.59
CA LEU A 94 6.15 8.18 -18.47
C LEU A 94 4.85 8.93 -18.77
N LYS A 95 4.64 9.43 -19.98
CA LYS A 95 3.38 10.08 -20.39
C LYS A 95 2.24 9.07 -20.51
N GLU A 96 2.51 7.88 -21.03
CA GLU A 96 1.61 6.74 -21.04
C GLU A 96 1.30 6.33 -19.60
N THR A 97 2.31 6.21 -18.73
CA THR A 97 2.12 5.84 -17.32
C THR A 97 1.40 6.94 -16.53
N ALA A 98 1.70 8.22 -16.75
CA ALA A 98 1.06 9.35 -16.07
C ALA A 98 -0.37 9.57 -16.59
N GLY A 99 -0.57 9.54 -17.90
CA GLY A 99 -1.88 9.57 -18.53
C GLY A 99 -2.71 8.32 -18.22
N PHE A 100 -2.07 7.17 -17.94
CA PHE A 100 -2.71 5.97 -17.40
C PHE A 100 -3.00 6.13 -15.91
N LEU A 101 -2.11 6.69 -15.09
CA LEU A 101 -2.30 6.93 -13.65
C LEU A 101 -3.40 7.95 -13.36
N GLU A 102 -3.48 9.05 -14.13
CA GLU A 102 -4.59 10.02 -14.07
C GLU A 102 -5.92 9.38 -14.50
N LYS A 103 -5.87 8.31 -15.28
CA LYS A 103 -7.01 7.54 -15.79
C LYS A 103 -7.27 6.26 -15.01
N ILE A 104 -6.38 5.88 -14.08
CA ILE A 104 -6.56 4.69 -13.26
C ILE A 104 -7.73 5.01 -12.33
N PRO A 105 -8.81 4.22 -12.38
CA PRO A 105 -9.89 4.39 -11.44
C PRO A 105 -9.33 4.18 -10.02
N GLU A 106 -9.38 5.23 -9.20
CA GLU A 106 -9.04 5.08 -7.79
C GLU A 106 -10.02 4.11 -7.14
N LYS A 107 -9.49 3.14 -6.39
CA LYS A 107 -10.29 2.33 -5.48
C LYS A 107 -11.03 3.30 -4.55
N PRO A 108 -12.35 3.14 -4.33
CA PRO A 108 -13.06 4.02 -3.42
C PRO A 108 -12.36 4.03 -2.05
N ALA A 109 -12.31 5.22 -1.42
CA ALA A 109 -11.72 5.44 -0.10
C ALA A 109 -12.30 4.46 0.94
N PHE A 110 -11.67 4.38 2.12
CA PHE A 110 -12.13 3.49 3.19
C PHE A 110 -13.65 3.64 3.41
N GLN A 111 -14.39 2.58 3.13
CA GLN A 111 -15.84 2.53 3.29
C GLN A 111 -16.17 1.92 4.65
N ARG A 112 -16.81 2.71 5.51
CA ARG A 112 -17.32 2.21 6.79
C ARG A 112 -18.59 1.39 6.54
N ASN A 113 -18.40 0.09 6.36
CA ASN A 113 -19.47 -0.89 6.21
C ASN A 113 -19.70 -1.65 7.54
N ARG A 114 -20.60 -2.63 7.55
CA ARG A 114 -20.94 -3.37 8.77
C ARG A 114 -19.77 -4.19 9.29
N ILE A 115 -19.07 -4.93 8.42
CA ILE A 115 -17.85 -5.66 8.80
C ILE A 115 -16.80 -4.71 9.39
N ALA A 116 -16.56 -3.57 8.74
CA ALA A 116 -15.60 -2.58 9.21
C ALA A 116 -16.01 -2.04 10.59
N SER A 117 -17.30 -1.82 10.83
CA SER A 117 -17.81 -1.40 12.14
C SER A 117 -17.60 -2.48 13.20
N GLU A 118 -17.90 -3.75 12.92
CA GLU A 118 -17.63 -4.87 13.84
C GLU A 118 -16.13 -4.97 14.20
N ILE A 119 -15.24 -4.79 13.22
CA ILE A 119 -13.79 -4.76 13.44
C ILE A 119 -13.42 -3.58 14.34
N ILE A 120 -13.88 -2.36 14.02
CA ILE A 120 -13.60 -1.15 14.79
C ILE A 120 -14.05 -1.31 16.23
N ASP A 121 -15.26 -1.82 16.47
CA ASP A 121 -15.80 -2.03 17.81
C ASP A 121 -14.97 -3.07 18.58
N THR A 122 -14.53 -4.13 17.92
CA THR A 122 -13.65 -5.16 18.49
C THR A 122 -12.26 -4.59 18.85
N LEU A 123 -11.69 -3.75 17.99
CA LEU A 123 -10.42 -3.06 18.27
C LEU A 123 -10.57 -2.05 19.41
N THR A 124 -11.69 -1.33 19.48
CA THR A 124 -12.01 -0.39 20.56
C THR A 124 -12.18 -1.11 21.89
N LEU A 125 -12.80 -2.29 21.91
CA LEU A 125 -12.87 -3.13 23.10
C LEU A 125 -11.47 -3.45 23.63
N ALA A 126 -10.60 -4.01 22.79
CA ALA A 126 -9.23 -4.37 23.17
C ALA A 126 -8.43 -3.17 23.69
N GLN A 127 -8.53 -2.03 23.00
CA GLN A 127 -7.83 -0.81 23.40
C GLN A 127 -8.30 -0.30 24.76
N SER A 128 -9.60 -0.39 25.03
CA SER A 128 -10.23 0.21 26.21
C SER A 128 -10.09 -0.67 27.45
N THR A 129 -10.15 -1.99 27.31
CA THR A 129 -10.03 -2.93 28.45
C THR A 129 -8.59 -3.37 28.70
N GLY A 130 -7.69 -3.20 27.72
CA GLY A 130 -6.35 -3.75 27.79
C GLY A 130 -6.32 -5.28 27.70
N ASP A 131 -7.35 -5.89 27.07
CA ASP A 131 -7.43 -7.33 26.84
C ASP A 131 -7.01 -7.71 25.40
N MET A 132 -6.98 -9.02 25.15
CA MET A 132 -6.76 -9.58 23.83
C MET A 132 -8.08 -9.80 23.09
N VAL A 133 -8.10 -9.49 21.79
CA VAL A 133 -9.17 -9.87 20.86
C VAL A 133 -8.61 -10.61 19.65
N MET A 134 -9.45 -11.44 19.04
CA MET A 134 -9.13 -12.15 17.80
C MET A 134 -10.14 -11.81 16.73
N ILE A 135 -9.67 -11.48 15.53
CA ILE A 135 -10.50 -11.15 14.38
C ILE A 135 -10.12 -12.09 13.23
N THR A 136 -10.98 -13.08 12.97
CA THR A 136 -10.83 -14.01 11.85
C THR A 136 -11.92 -13.77 10.81
N LEU A 137 -11.52 -13.16 9.69
CA LEU A 137 -12.39 -12.95 8.53
C LEU A 137 -11.76 -13.58 7.29
N ASP A 138 -12.56 -13.89 6.28
CA ASP A 138 -12.03 -14.37 5.00
C ASP A 138 -11.09 -13.34 4.35
N ALA A 139 -10.18 -13.83 3.49
CA ALA A 139 -9.24 -12.97 2.78
C ALA A 139 -9.98 -12.00 1.87
N GLY A 140 -9.67 -10.70 1.94
CA GLY A 140 -10.33 -9.70 1.10
C GLY A 140 -11.61 -9.09 1.68
N SER A 141 -11.96 -9.38 2.94
CA SER A 141 -13.09 -8.75 3.66
C SER A 141 -12.80 -7.35 4.23
N GLY A 142 -11.65 -6.74 3.90
CA GLY A 142 -11.31 -5.38 4.35
C GLY A 142 -10.62 -5.27 5.72
N LYS A 143 -10.15 -6.37 6.32
CA LYS A 143 -9.38 -6.41 7.59
C LYS A 143 -8.26 -5.37 7.65
N THR A 144 -7.26 -5.54 6.78
CA THR A 144 -6.08 -4.69 6.72
C THR A 144 -6.41 -3.21 6.53
N GLU A 145 -7.38 -2.92 5.66
CA GLU A 145 -7.82 -1.53 5.41
C GLU A 145 -8.46 -0.93 6.67
N THR A 146 -9.30 -1.70 7.36
CA THR A 146 -9.95 -1.26 8.59
C THR A 146 -8.95 -1.05 9.72
N CYS A 147 -7.96 -1.93 9.88
CA CYS A 147 -6.89 -1.75 10.86
C CYS A 147 -6.05 -0.51 10.58
N ARG A 148 -5.71 -0.23 9.31
CA ARG A 148 -4.99 0.98 8.91
C ARG A 148 -5.81 2.25 9.18
N HIS A 149 -7.09 2.23 8.85
CA HIS A 149 -8.01 3.32 9.16
C HIS A 149 -8.15 3.54 10.67
N TYR A 150 -8.24 2.47 11.47
CA TYR A 150 -8.30 2.57 12.92
C TYR A 150 -7.02 3.21 13.49
N ARG A 151 -5.84 2.79 12.99
CA ARG A 151 -4.55 3.37 13.38
C ARG A 151 -4.44 4.85 13.02
N SER A 152 -4.87 5.26 11.83
CA SER A 152 -4.72 6.65 11.40
C SER A 152 -5.67 7.62 12.11
N THR A 153 -6.76 7.11 12.70
CA THR A 153 -7.82 7.93 13.33
C THR A 153 -7.75 7.96 14.86
N ARG A 154 -6.84 7.20 15.48
CA ARG A 154 -6.74 7.08 16.94
C ARG A 154 -5.29 7.10 17.43
N PRO A 155 -5.01 7.76 18.57
CA PRO A 155 -3.68 7.75 19.14
C PRO A 155 -3.34 6.37 19.73
N HIS A 156 -2.04 6.11 19.90
CA HIS A 156 -1.50 4.96 20.64
C HIS A 156 -1.92 3.59 20.08
N VAL A 157 -2.18 3.54 18.77
CA VAL A 157 -2.41 2.30 18.02
C VAL A 157 -1.16 2.01 17.20
N TYR A 158 -0.63 0.79 17.33
CA TYR A 158 0.55 0.33 16.62
C TYR A 158 0.17 -0.89 15.77
N LEU A 159 0.53 -0.88 14.49
CA LEU A 159 0.14 -1.94 13.55
C LEU A 159 1.37 -2.60 12.96
N VAL A 160 1.51 -3.91 13.16
CA VAL A 160 2.50 -4.73 12.48
C VAL A 160 1.80 -5.76 11.58
N THR A 161 2.39 -6.07 10.45
CA THR A 161 1.88 -7.11 9.53
C THR A 161 2.82 -8.30 9.57
N ALA A 162 2.39 -9.40 10.18
CA ALA A 162 3.18 -10.60 10.31
C ALA A 162 3.40 -11.27 8.95
N SER A 163 4.61 -11.74 8.72
CA SER A 163 5.01 -12.44 7.50
C SER A 163 5.72 -13.76 7.85
N PRO A 164 5.93 -14.67 6.88
CA PRO A 164 6.75 -15.85 7.11
C PRO A 164 8.17 -15.52 7.63
N HIS A 165 8.71 -14.35 7.27
CA HIS A 165 10.01 -13.88 7.75
C HIS A 165 9.97 -13.46 9.23
N THR A 166 8.85 -12.89 9.68
CA THR A 166 8.68 -12.35 11.04
C THR A 166 7.88 -13.28 11.94
N ARG A 167 7.73 -14.55 11.55
CA ARG A 167 6.91 -15.57 12.25
C ARG A 167 7.30 -15.85 13.71
N SER A 168 8.58 -15.70 14.03
CA SER A 168 9.16 -16.09 15.32
C SER A 168 9.04 -14.96 16.35
N VAL A 169 9.25 -15.29 17.63
CA VAL A 169 9.30 -14.31 18.73
C VAL A 169 10.26 -13.16 18.40
N HIS A 170 11.49 -13.46 18.00
CA HIS A 170 12.47 -12.43 17.68
C HIS A 170 12.05 -11.60 16.46
N GLY A 171 11.50 -12.23 15.42
CA GLY A 171 11.05 -11.54 14.22
C GLY A 171 9.98 -10.50 14.53
N ILE A 172 8.89 -10.93 15.17
CA ILE A 172 7.77 -10.03 15.47
C ILE A 172 8.13 -8.94 16.48
N LEU A 173 9.01 -9.22 17.45
CA LEU A 173 9.46 -8.21 18.40
C LEU A 173 10.32 -7.12 17.73
N ASN A 174 11.08 -7.45 16.68
CA ASN A 174 11.81 -6.43 15.92
C ASN A 174 10.86 -5.54 15.10
N ASP A 175 9.87 -6.13 14.45
CA ASP A 175 8.82 -5.35 13.74
C ASP A 175 8.08 -4.42 14.72
N MET A 176 7.72 -4.95 15.90
CA MET A 176 7.08 -4.18 16.96
C MET A 176 7.97 -3.06 17.48
N ALA A 177 9.26 -3.33 17.70
CA ALA A 177 10.21 -2.31 18.14
C ALA A 177 10.36 -1.19 17.11
N ALA A 178 10.42 -1.52 15.83
CA ALA A 178 10.46 -0.52 14.75
C ALA A 178 9.19 0.35 14.75
N GLU A 179 8.00 -0.25 14.80
CA GLU A 179 6.71 0.49 14.84
C GLU A 179 6.56 1.36 16.10
N LEU A 180 7.16 0.94 17.22
CA LEU A 180 7.17 1.68 18.50
C LEU A 180 8.32 2.70 18.63
N GLU A 181 9.19 2.80 17.62
CA GLU A 181 10.43 3.60 17.62
C GLU A 181 11.36 3.26 18.79
N VAL A 182 11.48 1.98 19.10
CA VAL A 182 12.37 1.43 20.14
C VAL A 182 13.66 0.93 19.49
N VAL A 183 14.78 1.55 19.85
CA VAL A 183 16.11 1.12 19.42
C VAL A 183 16.76 0.29 20.53
N GLU A 184 16.85 -1.02 20.33
CA GLU A 184 17.62 -1.93 21.20
C GLU A 184 18.21 -3.05 20.35
N TYR A 185 19.54 -3.16 20.36
CA TYR A 185 20.28 -4.14 19.56
C TYR A 185 20.49 -5.47 20.27
N ASN A 186 20.27 -5.53 21.59
CA ASN A 186 20.38 -6.75 22.37
C ASN A 186 19.03 -7.50 22.42
N PRO A 187 18.91 -8.69 21.80
CA PRO A 187 17.67 -9.46 21.76
C PRO A 187 17.09 -9.78 23.14
N THR A 188 17.94 -9.98 24.15
CA THR A 188 17.53 -10.31 25.52
C THR A 188 16.91 -9.10 26.24
N ARG A 189 17.23 -7.87 25.81
CA ARG A 189 16.66 -6.64 26.39
C ARG A 189 15.47 -6.09 25.61
N LEU A 190 15.28 -6.53 24.37
CA LEU A 190 14.26 -6.02 23.46
C LEU A 190 12.85 -6.05 24.05
N THR A 191 12.43 -7.20 24.62
CA THR A 191 11.13 -7.35 25.28
C THR A 191 10.93 -6.31 26.39
N ARG A 192 11.96 -6.10 27.22
CA ARG A 192 11.90 -5.11 28.31
C ARG A 192 11.88 -3.68 27.77
N ALA A 193 12.60 -3.39 26.70
CA ALA A 193 12.62 -2.07 26.07
C ALA A 193 11.24 -1.72 25.50
N ILE A 194 10.59 -2.67 24.81
CA ILE A 194 9.21 -2.56 24.33
C ILE A 194 8.25 -2.36 25.50
N GLY A 195 8.30 -3.21 26.54
CA GLY A 195 7.43 -3.08 27.72
C GLY A 195 7.54 -1.71 28.39
N LYS A 196 8.76 -1.18 28.57
CA LYS A 196 8.98 0.18 29.10
C LYS A 196 8.43 1.29 28.21
N LYS A 197 8.38 1.10 26.89
CA LYS A 197 7.75 2.05 25.97
C LYS A 197 6.22 1.99 26.15
N LEU A 198 5.65 0.80 26.23
CA LEU A 198 4.21 0.61 26.45
C LEU A 198 3.77 1.19 27.81
N GLU A 199 4.52 0.97 28.88
CA GLU A 199 4.28 1.58 30.20
C GLU A 199 4.27 3.10 30.16
N ARG A 200 5.20 3.71 29.40
CA ARG A 200 5.30 5.16 29.25
C ARG A 200 4.11 5.76 28.49
N VAL A 201 3.57 5.03 27.51
CA VAL A 201 2.35 5.45 26.80
C VAL A 201 1.13 5.29 27.71
N GLY A 202 1.09 4.20 28.49
CA GLY A 202 0.06 3.94 29.48
C GLY A 202 -1.18 3.24 28.92
N SER A 203 -2.25 3.26 29.72
CA SER A 203 -3.54 2.66 29.38
C SER A 203 -4.10 3.22 28.08
N GLY A 204 -4.83 2.41 27.31
CA GLY A 204 -5.36 2.82 26.01
C GLY A 204 -4.39 2.59 24.84
N THR A 205 -3.28 1.88 25.06
CA THR A 205 -2.39 1.41 23.98
C THR A 205 -2.97 0.16 23.34
N LEU A 206 -2.95 0.07 22.00
CA LEU A 206 -3.36 -1.09 21.23
C LEU A 206 -2.26 -1.55 20.28
N LEU A 207 -1.91 -2.84 20.37
CA LEU A 207 -1.06 -3.52 19.40
C LEU A 207 -1.94 -4.35 18.46
N ILE A 208 -1.90 -4.02 17.17
CA ILE A 208 -2.59 -4.77 16.13
C ILE A 208 -1.55 -5.59 15.37
N VAL A 209 -1.77 -6.90 15.29
CA VAL A 209 -0.99 -7.81 14.46
C VAL A 209 -1.86 -8.31 13.33
N ASP A 210 -1.66 -7.77 12.13
CA ASP A 210 -2.30 -8.26 10.90
C ASP A 210 -1.58 -9.48 10.34
N GLU A 211 -2.29 -10.31 9.57
CA GLU A 211 -1.81 -11.59 9.03
C GLU A 211 -1.23 -12.53 10.10
N ALA A 212 -1.83 -12.55 11.31
CA ALA A 212 -1.33 -13.27 12.47
C ALA A 212 -1.27 -14.80 12.31
N GLN A 213 -1.86 -15.39 11.26
CA GLN A 213 -1.69 -16.81 10.95
C GLN A 213 -0.24 -17.17 10.64
N ASN A 214 0.56 -16.20 10.22
CA ASN A 214 1.98 -16.37 9.98
C ASN A 214 2.79 -16.55 11.26
N LEU A 215 2.28 -16.14 12.44
CA LEU A 215 3.02 -16.25 13.70
C LEU A 215 3.04 -17.67 14.26
N THR A 216 4.09 -18.00 15.01
CA THR A 216 4.10 -19.22 15.85
C THR A 216 3.34 -18.99 17.17
N ASP A 217 2.97 -20.08 17.84
CA ASP A 217 2.25 -20.02 19.10
C ASP A 217 3.10 -19.36 20.21
N GLU A 218 4.44 -19.53 20.17
CA GLU A 218 5.36 -18.86 21.09
C GLU A 218 5.40 -17.35 20.87
N ALA A 219 5.36 -16.90 19.60
CA ALA A 219 5.31 -15.48 19.27
C ALA A 219 4.02 -14.82 19.80
N ILE A 220 2.89 -15.50 19.64
CA ILE A 220 1.60 -15.02 20.15
C ILE A 220 1.59 -15.00 21.68
N ASN A 221 2.13 -16.03 22.33
CA ASN A 221 2.24 -16.04 23.79
C ASN A 221 3.17 -14.93 24.31
N GLN A 222 4.25 -14.61 23.59
CA GLN A 222 5.12 -13.49 23.93
C GLN A 222 4.41 -12.14 23.78
N LEU A 223 3.56 -11.96 22.77
CA LEU A 223 2.77 -10.74 22.63
C LEU A 223 1.71 -10.61 23.73
N ARG A 224 1.04 -11.72 24.07
CA ARG A 224 0.11 -11.82 25.21
C ARG A 224 0.78 -11.40 26.54
N HIS A 225 2.08 -11.64 26.70
CA HIS A 225 2.80 -11.22 27.90
C HIS A 225 2.74 -9.70 28.12
N PHE A 226 2.70 -8.88 27.07
CA PHE A 226 2.52 -7.43 27.21
C PHE A 226 1.11 -7.05 27.68
N VAL A 227 0.10 -7.85 27.35
CA VAL A 227 -1.26 -7.69 27.88
C VAL A 227 -1.24 -7.86 29.40
N ASP A 228 -0.62 -8.93 29.90
CA ASP A 228 -0.55 -9.22 31.33
C ASP A 228 0.23 -8.16 32.14
N ILE A 229 1.39 -7.76 31.63
CA ILE A 229 2.34 -6.93 32.39
C ILE A 229 2.06 -5.45 32.20
N ASN A 230 1.69 -5.04 30.99
CA ASN A 230 1.58 -3.62 30.62
C ASN A 230 0.14 -3.15 30.46
N GLY A 231 -0.86 -4.03 30.60
CA GLY A 231 -2.28 -3.69 30.42
C GLY A 231 -2.60 -3.15 29.02
N THR A 232 -1.79 -3.56 28.03
CA THR A 232 -1.90 -3.10 26.65
C THR A 232 -2.87 -3.99 25.89
N GLY A 233 -3.79 -3.39 25.12
CA GLY A 233 -4.70 -4.12 24.25
C GLY A 233 -3.96 -4.85 23.13
N LEU A 234 -4.40 -6.05 22.77
CA LEU A 234 -3.80 -6.84 21.70
C LEU A 234 -4.87 -7.37 20.73
N ALA A 235 -4.76 -7.03 19.45
CA ALA A 235 -5.63 -7.54 18.41
C ALA A 235 -4.87 -8.48 17.45
N LEU A 236 -5.26 -9.76 17.43
CA LEU A 236 -4.76 -10.73 16.47
C LEU A 236 -5.71 -10.78 15.28
N VAL A 237 -5.27 -10.29 14.13
CA VAL A 237 -6.09 -10.16 12.91
C VAL A 237 -5.55 -11.11 11.84
N GLY A 238 -6.40 -11.93 11.26
CA GLY A 238 -5.98 -12.84 10.20
C GLY A 238 -7.09 -13.77 9.73
N ASN A 239 -6.72 -14.95 9.25
CA ASN A 239 -7.67 -15.94 8.73
C ASN A 239 -8.08 -16.99 9.80
N ASP A 240 -8.95 -17.93 9.43
CA ASP A 240 -9.48 -18.95 10.33
C ASP A 240 -8.40 -19.93 10.88
N GLU A 241 -7.22 -20.02 10.26
CA GLU A 241 -6.14 -20.91 10.69
C GLU A 241 -5.65 -20.56 12.10
N ILE A 242 -5.60 -19.27 12.44
CA ILE A 242 -5.23 -18.79 13.79
C ILE A 242 -6.18 -19.41 14.82
N SER A 243 -7.49 -19.34 14.56
CA SER A 243 -8.51 -19.85 15.47
C SER A 243 -8.49 -21.38 15.59
N GLY A 244 -8.16 -22.09 14.51
CA GLY A 244 -8.00 -23.55 14.54
C GLY A 244 -6.87 -23.97 15.49
N ARG A 245 -5.74 -23.26 15.44
CA ARG A 245 -4.58 -23.53 16.31
C ARG A 245 -4.81 -23.09 17.76
N LEU A 246 -5.33 -21.88 17.95
CA LEU A 246 -5.42 -21.21 19.26
C LEU A 246 -6.76 -21.35 19.99
N VAL A 247 -7.81 -21.86 19.35
CA VAL A 247 -9.13 -22.04 19.98
C VAL A 247 -9.58 -23.51 20.00
N HIS A 248 -9.09 -24.37 19.10
CA HIS A 248 -9.62 -25.75 18.99
C HIS A 248 -8.69 -26.87 19.48
N ARG A 249 -7.42 -26.58 19.78
CA ARG A 249 -6.51 -27.57 20.39
C ARG A 249 -6.70 -27.62 21.91
N GLN A 250 -6.98 -28.81 22.46
CA GLN A 250 -7.30 -28.98 23.89
C GLN A 250 -6.10 -29.17 24.83
N ASN A 251 -4.87 -29.35 24.32
CA ASN A 251 -3.76 -29.81 25.15
C ASN A 251 -2.55 -28.85 25.12
N GLY A 252 -2.42 -28.01 26.14
CA GLY A 252 -1.21 -27.19 26.38
C GLY A 252 -1.40 -26.06 27.42
N PRO A 253 -0.47 -25.85 28.39
CA PRO A 253 -0.55 -24.78 29.39
C PRO A 253 -0.62 -23.35 28.80
N SER A 254 0.09 -23.12 27.69
CA SER A 254 0.13 -21.83 26.98
C SER A 254 -1.24 -21.42 26.42
N TYR A 255 -2.06 -22.40 26.02
CA TYR A 255 -3.37 -22.15 25.42
C TYR A 255 -4.38 -21.64 26.45
N ALA A 256 -4.39 -22.21 27.67
CA ALA A 256 -5.29 -21.77 28.74
C ALA A 256 -5.05 -20.30 29.11
N GLN A 257 -3.79 -19.86 29.06
CA GLN A 257 -3.37 -18.47 29.32
C GLN A 257 -3.82 -17.50 28.21
N ILE A 258 -3.80 -17.94 26.94
CA ILE A 258 -4.32 -17.14 25.82
C ILE A 258 -5.85 -17.02 25.95
N LYS A 259 -6.54 -18.14 26.19
CA LYS A 259 -8.00 -18.17 26.29
C LYS A 259 -8.54 -17.34 27.46
N SER A 260 -7.84 -17.29 28.59
CA SER A 260 -8.27 -16.47 29.74
C SER A 260 -8.18 -14.97 29.49
N ARG A 261 -7.38 -14.52 28.51
CA ARG A 261 -7.23 -13.12 28.11
C ARG A 261 -7.99 -12.75 26.84
N LEU A 262 -8.56 -13.72 26.15
CA LEU A 262 -9.33 -13.51 24.94
C LEU A 262 -10.73 -13.00 25.31
N ALA A 263 -10.92 -11.68 25.28
CA ALA A 263 -12.19 -11.04 25.60
C ALA A 263 -13.26 -11.29 24.52
N MET A 264 -12.86 -11.28 23.24
CA MET A 264 -13.77 -11.46 22.12
C MET A 264 -13.07 -12.12 20.93
N HIS A 265 -13.78 -13.04 20.28
CA HIS A 265 -13.40 -13.60 18.97
C HIS A 265 -14.44 -13.22 17.93
N LEU A 266 -14.14 -12.22 17.10
CA LEU A 266 -14.94 -11.87 15.93
C LEU A 266 -14.60 -12.84 14.79
N LYS A 267 -15.56 -13.68 14.41
CA LYS A 267 -15.41 -14.64 13.32
C LYS A 267 -16.50 -14.48 12.27
N ARG A 268 -16.11 -14.22 11.00
CA ARG A 268 -17.05 -14.17 9.86
C ARG A 268 -16.46 -14.80 8.60
N ARG A 269 -17.23 -15.69 7.98
CA ARG A 269 -16.86 -16.37 6.73
C ARG A 269 -17.53 -15.80 5.48
N LYS A 270 -18.60 -15.01 5.63
CA LYS A 270 -19.32 -14.43 4.50
C LYS A 270 -19.53 -12.94 4.74
N PRO A 271 -19.34 -12.10 3.71
CA PRO A 271 -19.72 -10.69 3.81
C PRO A 271 -21.23 -10.53 3.92
N TYR A 272 -21.67 -9.42 4.50
CA TYR A 272 -23.08 -9.04 4.50
C TYR A 272 -23.51 -8.62 3.10
N SER A 273 -24.75 -8.94 2.72
CA SER A 273 -25.32 -8.48 1.45
C SER A 273 -25.36 -6.95 1.36
N GLU A 274 -25.59 -6.27 2.50
CA GLU A 274 -25.51 -4.81 2.59
C GLU A 274 -24.10 -4.29 2.25
N ASP A 275 -23.03 -4.94 2.74
CA ASP A 275 -21.65 -4.53 2.50
C ASP A 275 -21.25 -4.72 1.03
N ILE A 276 -21.75 -5.78 0.38
CA ILE A 276 -21.56 -6.01 -1.05
C ILE A 276 -22.25 -4.90 -1.86
N ALA A 277 -23.51 -4.62 -1.54
CA ALA A 277 -24.29 -3.60 -2.23
C ALA A 277 -23.67 -2.21 -2.07
N ALA A 278 -23.28 -1.85 -0.85
CA ALA A 278 -22.58 -0.61 -0.55
C ALA A 278 -21.26 -0.51 -1.33
N ARG A 279 -20.49 -1.61 -1.43
CA ARG A 279 -19.24 -1.60 -2.18
C ARG A 279 -19.44 -1.41 -3.68
N ILE A 280 -20.46 -2.04 -4.26
CA ILE A 280 -20.80 -1.87 -5.68
C ILE A 280 -21.29 -0.44 -5.95
N HIS A 281 -22.08 0.12 -5.03
CA HIS A 281 -22.57 1.49 -5.12
C HIS A 281 -21.41 2.51 -5.17
N ASP A 282 -20.37 2.35 -4.35
CA ASP A 282 -19.19 3.23 -4.36
C ASP A 282 -18.44 3.27 -5.70
N TRP A 283 -18.60 2.26 -6.54
CA TRP A 283 -18.02 2.24 -7.89
C TRP A 283 -18.81 3.08 -8.89
N GLY A 284 -20.01 3.57 -8.54
CA GLY A 284 -20.82 4.49 -9.36
C GLY A 284 -21.39 3.87 -10.63
N ILE A 285 -21.69 2.57 -10.62
CA ILE A 285 -22.19 1.83 -11.79
C ILE A 285 -23.71 1.94 -11.85
N GLU A 286 -24.26 2.24 -13.03
CA GLU A 286 -25.71 2.32 -13.24
C GLU A 286 -26.29 1.07 -13.94
N ASP A 287 -25.47 0.31 -14.68
CA ASP A 287 -25.90 -0.88 -15.40
C ASP A 287 -26.40 -1.97 -14.42
N VAL A 288 -27.72 -2.22 -14.44
CA VAL A 288 -28.41 -3.19 -13.58
C VAL A 288 -27.87 -4.62 -13.78
N GLY A 289 -27.50 -4.97 -15.01
CA GLY A 289 -26.90 -6.27 -15.32
C GLY A 289 -25.54 -6.43 -14.66
N ALA A 290 -24.70 -5.39 -14.74
CA ALA A 290 -23.39 -5.34 -14.10
C ALA A 290 -23.51 -5.44 -12.57
N ILE A 291 -24.43 -4.68 -11.96
CA ILE A 291 -24.72 -4.72 -10.52
C ILE A 291 -25.13 -6.13 -10.10
N LYS A 292 -26.06 -6.78 -10.82
CA LYS A 292 -26.51 -8.15 -10.53
C LYS A 292 -25.36 -9.16 -10.62
N PHE A 293 -24.50 -9.01 -11.63
CA PHE A 293 -23.34 -9.89 -11.82
C PHE A 293 -22.29 -9.72 -10.70
N LEU A 294 -21.95 -8.49 -10.35
CA LEU A 294 -21.05 -8.17 -9.24
C LEU A 294 -21.61 -8.62 -7.89
N THR A 295 -22.92 -8.51 -7.68
CA THR A 295 -23.58 -9.04 -6.48
C THR A 295 -23.40 -10.56 -6.40
N GLY A 296 -23.53 -11.27 -7.53
CA GLY A 296 -23.25 -12.71 -7.61
C GLY A 296 -21.79 -13.07 -7.27
N ILE A 297 -20.83 -12.29 -7.76
CA ILE A 297 -19.41 -12.42 -7.36
C ILE A 297 -19.27 -12.18 -5.85
N GLY A 298 -19.96 -11.15 -5.33
CA GLY A 298 -19.95 -10.73 -3.94
C GLY A 298 -20.39 -11.78 -2.93
N LEU A 299 -21.20 -12.75 -3.35
CA LEU A 299 -21.69 -13.83 -2.48
C LEU A 299 -20.68 -14.99 -2.31
N LYS A 300 -19.61 -15.02 -3.10
CA LYS A 300 -18.51 -16.00 -2.99
C LYS A 300 -17.50 -15.57 -1.90
N ALA A 301 -16.68 -16.50 -1.41
CA ALA A 301 -15.65 -16.19 -0.41
C ALA A 301 -14.60 -15.17 -0.96
N GLY A 302 -14.15 -14.25 -0.11
CA GLY A 302 -13.19 -13.19 -0.45
C GLY A 302 -13.68 -12.09 -1.41
N ALA A 303 -14.98 -11.91 -1.46
CA ALA A 303 -15.74 -11.19 -2.46
C ALA A 303 -15.44 -9.70 -2.65
N LEU A 304 -15.21 -8.91 -1.59
CA LEU A 304 -15.07 -7.45 -1.73
C LEU A 304 -13.82 -7.07 -2.55
N ARG A 305 -12.70 -7.74 -2.29
CA ARG A 305 -11.47 -7.57 -3.09
C ARG A 305 -11.67 -8.03 -4.54
N GLN A 306 -12.49 -9.06 -4.76
CA GLN A 306 -12.79 -9.57 -6.09
C GLN A 306 -13.62 -8.56 -6.89
N ILE A 307 -14.61 -7.93 -6.26
CA ILE A 307 -15.38 -6.82 -6.83
C ILE A 307 -14.43 -5.69 -7.25
N ASP A 308 -13.55 -5.25 -6.34
CA ASP A 308 -12.62 -4.14 -6.62
C ASP A 308 -11.70 -4.41 -7.81
N LYS A 309 -11.07 -5.59 -7.84
CA LYS A 309 -10.15 -5.95 -8.92
C LYS A 309 -10.88 -6.08 -10.27
N THR A 310 -12.08 -6.66 -10.26
CA THR A 310 -12.90 -6.76 -11.48
C THR A 310 -13.31 -5.37 -11.97
N MET A 311 -13.73 -4.50 -11.06
CA MET A 311 -14.18 -3.16 -11.41
C MET A 311 -13.06 -2.27 -11.92
N MET A 312 -11.87 -2.38 -11.37
CA MET A 312 -10.69 -1.69 -11.87
C MET A 312 -10.43 -2.04 -13.35
N LEU A 313 -10.43 -3.33 -13.71
CA LEU A 313 -10.25 -3.77 -15.09
C LEU A 313 -11.43 -3.41 -16.00
N ALA A 314 -12.66 -3.55 -15.50
CA ALA A 314 -13.86 -3.22 -16.27
C ALA A 314 -13.90 -1.73 -16.64
N ARG A 315 -13.48 -0.87 -15.71
CA ARG A 315 -13.46 0.58 -15.91
C ARG A 315 -12.29 1.03 -16.79
N MET A 316 -11.14 0.33 -16.73
CA MET A 316 -10.08 0.50 -17.73
C MET A 316 -10.55 0.14 -19.15
N ALA A 317 -11.29 -0.96 -19.31
CA ALA A 317 -11.83 -1.36 -20.60
C ALA A 317 -12.88 -0.37 -21.12
N ALA A 318 -13.81 0.06 -20.26
CA ALA A 318 -14.84 1.03 -20.60
C ALA A 318 -14.25 2.38 -21.02
N LEU A 319 -13.18 2.81 -20.35
CA LEU A 319 -12.43 4.02 -20.70
C LEU A 319 -11.75 3.90 -22.07
N GLY A 320 -11.18 2.73 -22.40
CA GLY A 320 -10.63 2.45 -23.73
C GLY A 320 -11.69 2.51 -24.84
N ASP A 321 -12.91 2.07 -24.53
CA ASP A 321 -14.07 2.11 -25.42
C ASP A 321 -14.78 3.49 -25.43
N GLY A 322 -14.36 4.44 -24.59
CA GLY A 322 -14.93 5.79 -24.48
C GLY A 322 -16.37 5.82 -23.96
N CYS A 323 -16.77 4.84 -23.15
CA CYS A 323 -18.13 4.70 -22.63
C CYS A 323 -18.17 4.32 -21.15
N GLU A 324 -19.36 4.34 -20.56
CA GLU A 324 -19.57 3.93 -19.18
C GLU A 324 -19.40 2.41 -18.98
N VAL A 325 -19.20 1.99 -17.74
CA VAL A 325 -19.05 0.56 -17.42
C VAL A 325 -20.38 -0.17 -17.65
N THR A 326 -20.35 -1.18 -18.52
CA THR A 326 -21.50 -2.05 -18.83
C THR A 326 -21.24 -3.48 -18.36
N LEU A 327 -22.28 -4.31 -18.37
CA LEU A 327 -22.17 -5.74 -18.09
C LEU A 327 -21.12 -6.45 -18.97
N LYS A 328 -20.95 -6.00 -20.23
CA LYS A 328 -19.94 -6.56 -21.16
C LYS A 328 -18.53 -6.38 -20.59
N HIS A 329 -18.19 -5.19 -20.11
CA HIS A 329 -16.88 -4.88 -19.54
C HIS A 329 -16.64 -5.69 -18.26
N VAL A 330 -17.63 -5.79 -17.37
CA VAL A 330 -17.51 -6.54 -16.12
C VAL A 330 -17.32 -8.04 -16.36
N LYS A 331 -18.07 -8.64 -17.30
CA LYS A 331 -17.91 -10.06 -17.65
C LYS A 331 -16.54 -10.34 -18.29
N ALA A 332 -16.10 -9.48 -19.21
CA ALA A 332 -14.79 -9.60 -19.83
C ALA A 332 -13.67 -9.48 -18.79
N ALA A 333 -13.77 -8.49 -17.89
CA ALA A 333 -12.84 -8.32 -16.78
C ALA A 333 -12.81 -9.53 -15.84
N TRP A 334 -13.96 -10.10 -15.47
CA TRP A 334 -14.02 -11.30 -14.64
C TRP A 334 -13.34 -12.50 -15.31
N LYS A 335 -13.65 -12.73 -16.59
CA LYS A 335 -13.07 -13.83 -17.38
C LYS A 335 -11.55 -13.69 -17.51
N ASN A 336 -11.06 -12.49 -17.82
CA ASN A 336 -9.63 -12.22 -17.98
C ASN A 336 -8.82 -12.38 -16.69
N ARG A 337 -9.48 -12.42 -15.52
CA ARG A 337 -8.82 -12.61 -14.23
C ARG A 337 -8.61 -14.08 -13.85
N ASP A 338 -9.20 -15.01 -14.61
CA ASP A 338 -9.06 -16.47 -14.48
C ASP A 338 -9.06 -16.99 -13.03
N VAL A 339 -9.95 -16.43 -12.21
CA VAL A 339 -9.99 -16.70 -10.76
C VAL A 339 -10.69 -18.02 -10.44
N GLU A 340 -11.42 -18.61 -11.40
CA GLU A 340 -12.16 -19.86 -11.20
C GLU A 340 -11.28 -21.11 -11.29
N GLU A 341 -10.14 -21.07 -11.98
CA GLU A 341 -9.21 -22.22 -12.05
C GLU A 341 -8.25 -22.34 -10.86
N LEU A 342 -8.16 -21.30 -10.02
CA LEU A 342 -7.25 -21.23 -8.86
C LEU A 342 -7.95 -21.38 -7.49
N ALA A 343 -9.27 -21.59 -7.47
CA ALA A 343 -10.11 -21.58 -6.26
C ALA A 343 -10.43 -22.98 -5.71
#